data_AF-A0A2A6CYR2-F1
#
_entry.id   AF-A0A2A6CYR2-F1
#
_cell.length_a   1.000
_cell.length_b   1.000
_cell.length_c   1.000
_cell.angle_alpha   90.00
_cell.angle_beta   90.00
_cell.angle_gamma   90.00
#
_symmetry.space_group_name_H-M   'P 1'
#
loop_
_entity.id
_entity.type
_entity.pdbx_description
1 polymer ?
#
loop_
_entity_poly.entity_id
_entity_poly.type
_entity_poly.pdbx_seq_one_letter_code
_entity_poly.pdbx_strand_id
1 'polypeptide(L)'
;MSASYSSGQKFELLRRVTTAHRLRFIPRNKLLQCLESYPFIEATLQELSREQQDLVSAKLSGASTPAPDDMIARLRKENEQSASRRFSRKCGVCHTPSPCRRAVLKECGHALCLACAEQMKKDARCSTVVCPFCRTSSAPVPLYEDEVHDREESLQDLSLSTSGSEMRTASR
;
A
#
# COMPACT_ATOMS: atom_id res chain seq x y z
N MET A 1 -32.66 -15.83 -32.17
CA MET A 1 -31.59 -15.41 -33.11
C MET A 1 -30.29 -16.00 -32.59
N SER A 2 -29.81 -17.09 -33.18
CA SER A 2 -28.63 -17.84 -32.73
C SER A 2 -27.35 -17.11 -33.14
N ALA A 3 -26.58 -16.62 -32.17
CA ALA A 3 -25.31 -15.95 -32.42
C ALA A 3 -24.26 -16.98 -32.91
N SER A 4 -23.83 -16.83 -34.15
CA SER A 4 -22.77 -17.64 -34.77
C SER A 4 -21.38 -17.14 -34.32
N TYR A 5 -20.89 -17.67 -33.20
CA TYR A 5 -19.52 -17.40 -32.75
C TYR A 5 -18.48 -18.16 -33.57
N SER A 6 -17.38 -17.49 -33.92
CA SER A 6 -16.25 -18.13 -34.60
C SER A 6 -15.56 -19.15 -33.70
N SER A 7 -14.90 -20.16 -34.30
CA SER A 7 -14.26 -21.27 -33.58
C SER A 7 -13.25 -20.79 -32.52
N GLY A 8 -12.60 -19.63 -32.74
CA GLY A 8 -11.68 -19.02 -31.79
C GLY A 8 -12.36 -18.43 -30.56
N GLN A 9 -13.53 -17.79 -30.73
CA GLN A 9 -14.28 -17.18 -29.61
C GLN A 9 -14.89 -18.24 -28.68
N LYS A 10 -15.29 -19.40 -29.22
CA LYS A 10 -15.77 -20.53 -28.43
C LYS A 10 -14.69 -21.11 -27.51
N PHE A 11 -13.42 -21.09 -27.95
CA PHE A 11 -12.29 -21.66 -27.21
C PHE A 11 -11.92 -20.82 -25.98
N GLU A 12 -11.94 -19.49 -26.10
CA GLU A 12 -11.60 -18.58 -25.00
C GLU A 12 -12.69 -18.55 -23.91
N LEU A 13 -13.97 -18.64 -24.32
CA LEU A 13 -15.10 -18.83 -23.41
C LEU A 13 -14.97 -20.14 -22.62
N LEU A 14 -14.61 -21.25 -23.28
CA LEU A 14 -14.35 -22.52 -22.61
C LEU A 14 -13.24 -22.42 -21.57
N ARG A 15 -12.17 -21.70 -21.90
CA ARG A 15 -11.01 -21.52 -21.02
C ARG A 15 -11.37 -20.73 -19.77
N ARG A 16 -12.22 -19.71 -19.90
CA ARG A 16 -12.73 -18.93 -18.76
C ARG A 16 -13.65 -19.74 -17.86
N VAL A 17 -14.60 -20.49 -18.42
CA VAL A 17 -15.55 -21.33 -17.66
C VAL A 17 -14.82 -22.46 -16.91
N THR A 18 -13.88 -23.15 -17.56
CA THR A 18 -13.10 -24.24 -16.93
C THR A 18 -12.16 -23.74 -15.83
N THR A 19 -11.64 -22.51 -15.94
CA THR A 19 -10.80 -21.87 -14.92
C THR A 19 -11.63 -21.44 -13.71
N ALA A 20 -12.84 -20.90 -13.93
CA ALA A 20 -13.74 -20.46 -12.87
C ALA A 20 -14.26 -21.63 -12.00
N HIS A 21 -14.57 -22.78 -12.61
CA HIS A 21 -15.18 -23.92 -11.90
C HIS A 21 -14.20 -25.02 -11.44
N ARG A 22 -12.87 -24.79 -11.50
CA ARG A 22 -11.82 -25.79 -11.15
C ARG A 22 -12.05 -27.17 -11.80
N LEU A 23 -12.64 -27.24 -13.00
CA LEU A 23 -12.84 -28.48 -13.73
C LEU A 23 -11.52 -28.92 -14.41
N ARG A 24 -10.51 -29.23 -13.61
CA ARG A 24 -9.21 -29.72 -14.05
C ARG A 24 -9.26 -31.23 -14.25
N PHE A 25 -9.99 -31.71 -15.26
CA PHE A 25 -9.77 -32.96 -16.00
C PHE A 25 -11.05 -33.34 -16.76
N ILE A 26 -11.27 -32.74 -17.94
CA ILE A 26 -12.15 -33.35 -18.94
C ILE A 26 -11.35 -33.48 -20.23
N PRO A 27 -11.12 -34.70 -20.74
CA PRO A 27 -10.39 -34.90 -21.98
C PRO A 27 -11.10 -34.21 -23.15
N ARG A 28 -10.30 -33.58 -24.03
CA ARG A 28 -10.72 -32.67 -25.10
C ARG A 28 -11.81 -33.25 -26.03
N ASN A 29 -11.86 -34.58 -26.19
CA ASN A 29 -12.84 -35.30 -27.01
C ASN A 29 -14.24 -35.39 -26.38
N LYS A 30 -14.38 -35.31 -25.04
CA LYS A 30 -15.68 -35.40 -24.34
C LYS A 30 -16.31 -34.06 -23.99
N LEU A 31 -15.58 -32.95 -24.16
CA LEU A 31 -16.05 -31.60 -23.84
C LEU A 31 -17.20 -31.14 -24.75
N LEU A 32 -17.18 -31.48 -26.04
CA LEU A 32 -18.23 -31.03 -26.97
C LEU A 32 -19.60 -31.65 -26.66
N GLN A 33 -19.63 -32.91 -26.21
CA GLN A 33 -20.87 -33.60 -25.87
C GLN A 33 -21.48 -33.09 -24.54
N CYS A 34 -20.66 -32.62 -23.59
CA CYS A 34 -21.14 -32.00 -22.36
C CYS A 34 -21.69 -30.58 -22.58
N LEU A 35 -21.16 -29.83 -23.55
CA LEU A 35 -21.58 -28.44 -23.78
C LEU A 35 -22.98 -28.34 -24.40
N GLU A 36 -23.43 -29.37 -25.13
CA GLU A 36 -24.74 -29.37 -25.80
C GLU A 36 -25.90 -29.75 -24.85
N SER A 37 -25.62 -30.32 -23.69
CA SER A 37 -26.64 -30.79 -22.72
C SER A 37 -26.76 -29.96 -21.44
N TYR A 38 -25.99 -28.87 -21.30
CA TYR A 38 -25.90 -28.12 -20.05
C TYR A 38 -26.70 -26.81 -20.07
N PRO A 39 -27.91 -26.75 -19.47
CA PRO A 39 -28.66 -25.51 -19.28
C PRO A 39 -27.90 -24.47 -18.42
N PHE A 40 -26.84 -24.91 -17.74
CA PHE A 40 -25.95 -24.06 -16.94
C PHE A 40 -25.09 -23.12 -17.80
N ILE A 41 -24.75 -23.50 -19.04
CA ILE A 41 -23.92 -22.68 -19.93
C ILE A 41 -24.71 -21.47 -20.41
N GLU A 42 -25.99 -21.63 -20.70
CA GLU A 42 -26.85 -20.53 -21.14
C GLU A 42 -27.03 -19.49 -20.03
N ALA A 43 -27.26 -19.94 -18.78
CA ALA A 43 -27.28 -19.06 -17.61
C ALA A 43 -25.93 -18.31 -17.42
N THR A 44 -24.80 -19.02 -17.52
CA THR A 44 -23.47 -18.42 -17.41
C THR A 44 -23.21 -17.40 -18.54
N LEU A 45 -23.63 -17.69 -19.77
CA LEU A 45 -23.52 -16.75 -20.90
C LEU A 45 -24.42 -15.52 -20.71
N GLN A 46 -25.58 -15.70 -20.09
CA GLN A 46 -26.50 -14.60 -19.80
C GLN A 46 -25.96 -13.70 -18.67
N GLU A 47 -25.32 -14.28 -17.65
CA GLU A 47 -24.61 -13.54 -16.60
C GLU A 47 -23.40 -12.78 -17.16
N LEU A 48 -22.57 -13.44 -17.97
CA LEU A 48 -21.42 -12.79 -18.62
C LEU A 48 -21.84 -11.66 -19.57
N SER A 49 -23.00 -11.78 -20.22
CA SER A 49 -23.51 -10.70 -21.08
C SER A 49 -24.06 -9.52 -20.28
N ARG A 50 -24.67 -9.75 -19.11
CA ARG A 50 -25.05 -8.69 -18.17
C ARG A 50 -23.83 -7.95 -17.61
N GLU A 51 -22.81 -8.68 -17.15
CA GLU A 51 -21.55 -8.07 -16.70
C GLU A 51 -20.90 -7.22 -17.80
N GLN A 52 -20.91 -7.70 -19.05
CA GLN A 52 -20.41 -6.93 -20.19
C GLN A 52 -21.25 -5.68 -20.45
N GLN A 53 -22.58 -5.76 -20.33
CA GLN A 53 -23.47 -4.60 -20.47
C GLN A 53 -23.26 -3.57 -19.36
N ASP A 54 -23.02 -3.99 -18.12
CA ASP A 54 -22.74 -3.09 -16.99
C ASP A 54 -21.37 -2.40 -17.14
N LEU A 55 -20.37 -3.10 -17.66
CA LEU A 55 -19.06 -2.50 -17.96
C LEU A 55 -19.14 -1.48 -19.11
N VAL A 56 -19.99 -1.75 -20.11
CA VAL A 56 -20.22 -0.81 -21.22
C VAL A 56 -21.03 0.38 -20.73
N SER A 57 -22.07 0.19 -19.91
CA SER A 57 -22.87 1.28 -19.36
C SER A 57 -22.04 2.18 -18.43
N ALA A 58 -21.16 1.62 -17.59
CA ALA A 58 -20.24 2.38 -16.75
C ALA A 58 -19.19 3.18 -17.56
N LYS A 59 -18.76 2.66 -18.72
CA LYS A 59 -17.89 3.40 -19.65
C LYS A 59 -18.63 4.53 -20.37
N LEU A 60 -19.91 4.33 -20.69
CA LEU A 60 -20.76 5.32 -21.36
C LEU A 60 -21.29 6.38 -20.39
N SER A 61 -21.41 6.07 -19.09
CA SER A 61 -21.84 7.01 -18.06
C SER A 61 -20.79 8.06 -17.71
N GLY A 62 -19.65 8.09 -18.41
CA GLY A 62 -18.68 9.19 -18.31
C GLY A 62 -18.21 9.43 -16.88
N ALA A 63 -18.12 8.39 -16.05
CA ALA A 63 -17.42 8.44 -14.78
C ALA A 63 -15.95 8.61 -15.12
N SER A 64 -15.57 9.84 -15.45
CA SER A 64 -14.20 10.22 -15.73
C SER A 64 -13.40 9.81 -14.52
N THR A 65 -12.36 9.03 -14.76
CA THR A 65 -11.31 8.92 -13.75
C THR A 65 -10.92 10.36 -13.40
N PRO A 66 -10.89 10.72 -12.10
CA PRO A 66 -10.50 12.07 -11.72
C PRO A 66 -9.14 12.35 -12.36
N ALA A 67 -8.96 13.56 -12.88
CA ALA A 67 -7.70 13.93 -13.49
C ALA A 67 -6.55 13.61 -12.51
N PRO A 68 -5.37 13.18 -12.97
CA PRO A 68 -4.26 12.83 -12.08
C PRO A 68 -3.97 13.92 -11.03
N ASP A 69 -4.13 15.18 -11.40
CA ASP A 69 -3.94 16.33 -10.52
C ASP A 69 -5.00 16.41 -9.40
N ASP A 70 -6.26 16.14 -9.71
CA ASP A 70 -7.35 16.09 -8.73
C ASP A 70 -7.14 14.95 -7.74
N MET A 71 -6.66 13.80 -8.23
CA MET A 71 -6.31 12.66 -7.39
C MET A 71 -5.14 13.01 -6.45
N ILE A 72 -4.08 13.64 -6.95
CA ILE A 72 -2.93 14.07 -6.15
C ILE A 72 -3.37 15.08 -5.08
N ALA A 73 -4.17 16.08 -5.45
CA ALA A 73 -4.66 17.10 -4.53
C ALA A 73 -5.49 16.49 -3.39
N ARG A 74 -6.36 15.53 -3.72
CA ARG A 74 -7.15 14.79 -2.73
C ARG A 74 -6.26 13.98 -1.77
N LEU A 75 -5.32 13.19 -2.30
CA LEU A 75 -4.42 12.37 -1.46
C LEU A 75 -3.55 13.23 -0.53
N ARG A 76 -3.11 14.41 -0.99
CA ARG A 76 -2.37 15.36 -0.13
C ARG A 76 -3.24 15.88 1.01
N LYS A 77 -4.48 16.25 0.73
CA LYS A 77 -5.44 16.69 1.74
C LYS A 77 -5.77 15.60 2.77
N GLU A 78 -5.93 14.35 2.33
CA GLU A 78 -6.16 13.20 3.22
C GLU A 78 -4.93 12.92 4.12
N ASN A 79 -3.71 13.07 3.58
CA ASN A 79 -2.48 12.92 4.34
C ASN A 79 -2.34 14.00 5.43
N GLU A 80 -2.66 15.26 5.12
CA GLU A 80 -2.68 16.36 6.11
C GLU A 80 -3.64 16.07 7.26
N GLN A 81 -4.84 15.58 6.95
CA GLN A 81 -5.84 15.19 7.95
C GLN A 81 -5.40 14.00 8.79
N SER A 82 -4.52 13.15 8.26
CA SER A 82 -3.98 11.96 8.93
C SER A 82 -2.66 12.20 9.64
N ALA A 83 -2.10 13.42 9.59
CA ALA A 83 -0.77 13.73 10.11
C ALA A 83 -0.60 13.46 11.61
N SER A 84 -1.70 13.42 12.37
CA SER A 84 -1.70 13.09 13.81
C SER A 84 -1.56 11.59 14.09
N ARG A 85 -1.81 10.70 13.11
CA ARG A 85 -1.61 9.26 13.25
C ARG A 85 -0.12 8.95 13.17
N ARG A 86 0.61 9.22 14.25
CA ARG A 86 2.03 8.86 14.36
C ARG A 86 2.14 7.33 14.42
N PHE A 87 2.67 6.75 13.35
CA PHE A 87 3.09 5.35 13.36
C PHE A 87 4.25 5.19 14.35
N SER A 88 4.23 4.11 15.14
CA SER A 88 5.32 3.83 16.07
C SER A 88 6.63 3.64 15.30
N ARG A 89 7.69 4.35 15.70
CA ARG A 89 9.06 4.12 15.20
C ARG A 89 9.77 2.99 15.95
N LYS A 90 9.11 2.36 16.92
CA LYS A 90 9.71 1.31 17.75
C LYS A 90 10.18 0.16 16.87
N CYS A 91 11.43 -0.26 17.06
CA CYS A 91 11.94 -1.46 16.39
C CYS A 91 11.21 -2.70 16.92
N GLY A 92 10.60 -3.50 16.04
CA GLY A 92 9.91 -4.72 16.44
C GLY A 92 10.83 -5.89 16.87
N VAL A 93 12.15 -5.72 16.79
CA VAL A 93 13.14 -6.74 17.18
C VAL A 93 13.78 -6.38 18.53
N CYS A 94 14.47 -5.25 18.62
CA CYS A 94 15.15 -4.82 19.85
C CYS A 94 14.32 -3.90 20.74
N HIS A 95 13.11 -3.52 20.30
CA HIS A 95 12.16 -2.70 21.06
C HIS A 95 12.62 -1.27 21.39
N THR A 96 13.74 -0.81 20.81
CA THR A 96 14.18 0.59 20.89
C THR A 96 13.07 1.51 20.37
N PRO A 97 12.60 2.51 21.14
CA PRO A 97 11.38 3.25 20.84
C PRO A 97 11.49 4.14 19.59
N SER A 98 12.66 4.69 19.32
CA SER A 98 12.91 5.57 18.17
C SER A 98 14.38 5.48 17.73
N PRO A 99 14.80 4.40 17.06
CA PRO A 99 16.18 4.24 16.61
C PRO A 99 16.54 5.30 15.56
N CYS A 100 17.72 5.92 15.68
CA CYS A 100 18.17 6.98 14.76
C CYS A 100 18.34 6.51 13.32
N ARG A 101 18.70 5.24 13.13
CA ARG A 101 18.89 4.62 11.81
C ARG A 101 18.01 3.39 11.67
N ARG A 102 17.29 3.33 10.55
CA ARG A 102 16.37 2.24 10.21
C ARG A 102 16.76 1.61 8.88
N ALA A 103 16.26 0.39 8.67
CA ALA A 103 16.36 -0.31 7.40
C ALA A 103 14.99 -0.90 7.05
N VAL A 104 14.68 -0.93 5.76
CA VAL A 104 13.48 -1.56 5.21
C VAL A 104 13.86 -2.86 4.50
N LEU A 105 13.04 -3.88 4.65
CA LEU A 105 13.15 -5.13 3.91
C LEU A 105 12.45 -4.98 2.56
N LYS A 106 13.23 -4.81 1.49
CA LYS A 106 12.76 -4.47 0.13
C LYS A 106 11.59 -5.33 -0.38
N GLU A 107 11.58 -6.62 -0.10
CA GLU A 107 10.58 -7.55 -0.66
C GLU A 107 9.23 -7.52 0.09
N CYS A 108 9.18 -6.97 1.31
CA CYS A 108 7.95 -6.98 2.12
C CYS A 108 7.59 -5.63 2.76
N GLY A 109 8.44 -4.61 2.65
CA GLY A 109 8.20 -3.27 3.18
C GLY A 109 8.28 -3.13 4.70
N HIS A 110 8.48 -4.22 5.46
CA HIS A 110 8.65 -4.13 6.90
C HIS A 110 9.97 -3.46 7.27
N ALA A 111 9.95 -2.64 8.33
CA ALA A 111 11.11 -1.88 8.77
C ALA A 111 11.56 -2.26 10.18
N LEU A 112 12.87 -2.22 10.42
CA LEU A 112 13.52 -2.43 11.71
C LEU A 112 14.68 -1.43 11.87
N CYS A 113 15.37 -1.41 13.02
CA CYS A 113 16.57 -0.59 13.17
C CYS A 113 17.73 -1.16 12.34
N LEU A 114 18.62 -0.29 11.87
CA LEU A 114 19.75 -0.71 11.03
C LEU A 114 20.68 -1.70 11.76
N ALA A 115 20.89 -1.51 13.06
CA ALA A 115 21.70 -2.42 13.87
C ALA A 115 21.14 -3.86 13.86
N CYS A 116 19.82 -4.03 14.02
CA CYS A 116 19.20 -5.34 13.93
C CYS A 116 19.33 -5.94 12.52
N ALA A 117 19.19 -5.13 11.47
CA ALA A 117 19.32 -5.62 10.09
C ALA A 117 20.74 -6.12 9.78
N GLU A 118 21.77 -5.38 10.22
CA GLU A 118 23.17 -5.80 10.05
C GLU A 118 23.52 -7.02 10.92
N GLN A 119 22.99 -7.10 12.13
CA GLN A 119 23.16 -8.28 12.98
C GLN A 119 22.55 -9.52 12.31
N MET A 120 21.33 -9.43 11.80
CA MET A 120 20.69 -10.53 11.07
C MET A 120 21.48 -10.96 9.83
N LYS A 121 22.03 -10.02 9.06
CA LYS A 121 22.92 -10.32 7.92
C LYS A 121 24.18 -11.07 8.36
N LYS A 122 24.80 -10.60 9.44
CA LYS A 122 26.00 -11.21 10.01
C LYS A 122 25.72 -12.64 10.47
N ASP A 123 24.60 -12.87 11.15
CA ASP A 123 24.20 -14.19 11.66
C ASP A 123 23.85 -15.16 10.52
N ALA A 124 23.15 -14.67 9.49
CA ALA A 124 22.83 -15.47 8.30
C ALA A 124 24.03 -15.73 7.39
N ARG A 125 25.13 -14.97 7.55
CA ARG A 125 26.29 -14.94 6.63
C ARG A 125 25.86 -14.75 5.17
N CYS A 126 24.81 -13.96 4.97
CA CYS A 126 24.16 -13.75 3.68
C CYS A 126 23.78 -12.27 3.51
N SER A 127 23.64 -11.83 2.25
CA SER A 127 23.14 -10.49 1.92
C SER A 127 21.64 -10.34 2.13
N THR A 128 20.90 -11.45 2.24
CA THR A 128 19.47 -11.49 2.52
C THR A 128 19.19 -11.96 3.94
N VAL A 129 18.07 -11.51 4.49
CA VAL A 129 17.58 -11.87 5.82
C VAL A 129 16.13 -12.31 5.74
N VAL A 130 15.71 -13.17 6.66
CA VAL A 130 14.30 -13.57 6.78
C VAL A 130 13.57 -12.54 7.65
N CYS A 131 12.52 -11.92 7.11
CA CYS A 131 11.73 -10.93 7.83
C CYS A 131 11.12 -11.53 9.11
N PRO A 132 11.32 -10.91 10.30
CA PRO A 132 10.75 -11.44 11.54
C PRO A 132 9.23 -11.28 11.63
N PHE A 133 8.63 -10.44 10.77
CA PHE A 133 7.19 -10.13 10.80
C PHE A 133 6.39 -11.02 9.85
N CYS A 134 6.88 -11.24 8.63
CA CYS A 134 6.16 -11.98 7.57
C CYS A 134 6.95 -13.13 6.96
N ARG A 135 8.17 -13.40 7.44
CA ARG A 135 9.06 -14.50 7.00
C ARG A 135 9.49 -14.47 5.53
N THR A 136 9.22 -13.40 4.81
CA THR A 136 9.75 -13.17 3.46
C THR A 136 11.28 -12.98 3.52
N SER A 137 12.02 -13.71 2.68
CA SER A 137 13.46 -13.46 2.49
C SER A 137 13.65 -12.16 1.73
N SER A 138 14.47 -11.25 2.25
CA SER A 138 14.61 -9.91 1.70
C SER A 138 16.00 -9.35 1.97
N ALA A 139 16.52 -8.56 1.02
CA ALA A 139 17.66 -7.69 1.29
C ALA A 139 17.20 -6.48 2.14
N PRO A 140 17.91 -6.14 3.23
CA PRO A 140 17.67 -4.90 3.96
C PRO A 140 18.34 -3.71 3.25
N VAL A 141 17.62 -2.59 3.19
CA VAL A 141 18.09 -1.33 2.61
C VAL A 141 18.04 -0.25 3.69
N PRO A 142 19.16 0.42 4.02
CA PRO A 142 19.17 1.52 4.98
C PRO A 142 18.24 2.66 4.54
N LEU A 143 17.49 3.23 5.49
CA LEU A 143 16.75 4.47 5.30
C LEU A 143 17.61 5.64 5.76
N TYR A 144 17.68 6.68 4.93
CA TYR A 144 18.29 7.96 5.29
C TYR A 144 17.17 8.88 5.80
N GLU A 145 17.20 9.17 7.09
CA GLU A 145 16.28 10.08 7.75
C GLU A 145 17.12 11.29 8.21
N ASP A 146 16.74 12.50 7.83
CA ASP A 146 17.39 13.72 8.31
C ASP A 146 16.97 13.99 9.76
N GLU A 147 17.93 14.40 10.60
CA GLU A 147 17.61 14.88 11.94
C GLU A 147 16.92 16.24 11.82
N VAL A 148 15.62 16.27 12.12
CA VAL A 148 14.90 17.54 12.28
C VAL A 148 15.41 18.15 13.57
N HIS A 149 16.34 19.10 13.48
CA HIS A 149 16.78 19.88 14.62
C HIS A 149 15.63 20.81 15.00
N ASP A 150 14.98 20.55 16.13
CA ASP A 150 14.03 21.48 16.71
C ASP A 150 14.81 22.78 16.98
N ARG A 151 14.62 23.80 16.13
CA ARG A 151 15.08 25.15 16.45
C ARG A 151 14.24 25.57 17.65
N GLU A 152 14.78 25.40 18.86
CA GLU A 152 14.34 26.15 20.02
C GLU A 152 14.63 27.63 19.71
N GLU A 153 13.66 28.32 19.10
CA GLU A 153 13.64 29.77 19.06
C GLU A 153 13.58 30.26 20.51
N SER A 154 14.76 30.64 21.00
CA SER A 154 15.02 31.28 22.28
C SER A 154 14.38 32.68 22.27
N LEU A 155 13.06 32.74 22.45
CA LEU A 155 12.34 33.98 22.78
C LEU A 155 12.48 34.28 24.28
N GLN A 156 13.70 34.55 24.76
CA GLN A 156 13.94 34.98 26.15
C GLN A 156 14.78 36.25 26.30
N ASP A 157 15.02 37.04 25.24
CA ASP A 157 15.94 38.20 25.33
C ASP A 157 15.31 39.59 25.13
N LEU A 158 13.98 39.74 25.23
CA LEU A 158 13.32 41.04 24.99
C LEU A 158 12.38 41.55 26.10
N SER A 159 12.53 41.09 27.34
CA SER A 159 11.82 41.73 28.45
C SER A 159 12.59 41.62 29.76
N LEU A 160 13.52 42.54 30.03
CA LEU A 160 13.77 43.10 31.38
C LEU A 160 14.84 44.20 31.31
N SER A 161 14.48 45.45 30.96
CA SER A 161 15.12 46.67 31.54
C SER A 161 14.47 47.97 31.03
N THR A 162 13.17 48.17 31.24
CA THR A 162 12.58 49.52 31.24
C THR A 162 11.50 49.66 32.31
N SER A 163 11.95 50.01 33.51
CA SER A 163 11.28 50.85 34.53
C SER A 163 12.27 50.90 35.70
N GLY A 164 12.64 52.03 36.29
CA GLY A 164 11.98 53.31 36.43
C GLY A 164 12.26 53.74 37.87
N SER A 165 13.09 54.78 38.00
CA SER A 165 13.27 55.70 39.13
C SER A 165 12.34 55.59 40.36
N GLU A 166 12.93 55.71 41.56
CA GLU A 166 12.51 56.50 42.75
C GLU A 166 13.40 56.06 43.96
N MET A 167 13.74 56.82 45.00
CA MET A 167 13.79 58.23 45.35
C MET A 167 14.65 58.32 46.64
N ARG A 168 15.30 59.45 46.89
CA ARG A 168 16.19 59.76 48.03
C ARG A 168 15.53 59.54 49.40
N THR A 169 16.32 59.22 50.44
CA THR A 169 16.35 60.00 51.71
C THR A 169 17.59 59.67 52.55
N ALA A 170 18.03 60.67 53.32
CA ALA A 170 19.25 60.77 54.11
C ALA A 170 19.07 60.33 55.58
N SER A 171 20.19 60.35 56.33
CA SER A 171 20.39 60.23 57.80
C SER A 171 21.07 58.89 58.18
N ARG A 172 22.13 58.83 58.98
CA ARG A 172 22.69 59.75 59.98
C ARG A 172 24.16 59.42 60.20
#